data_AF-A0A9X5BJP5-F1
#
_entry.id   AF-A0A9X5BJP5-F1
#
_cell.length_a   1.000
_cell.length_b   1.000
_cell.length_c   1.000
_cell.angle_alpha   90.00
_cell.angle_beta   90.00
_cell.angle_gamma   90.00
#
_symmetry.space_group_name_H-M   'P 1'
#
loop_
_entity.id
_entity.type
_entity.pdbx_description
1 polymer ?
#
loop_
_entity_poly.entity_id
_entity_poly.type
_entity_poly.pdbx_seq_one_letter_code
_entity_poly.pdbx_strand_id
1 'polypeptide(L)'
;MRKNIAEGISDSFEDAMNSYYESASVKKDAHKFNIKYFHLRRRLMPEEQAMLDEIFTDAERSEHDATRKAFSRGIEIGISMERSIQPETEPEC
;
A
#
# COMPACT_ATOMS: atom_id res chain seq x y z
N MET A 1 26.19 13.21 -2.18
CA MET A 1 25.63 11.84 -2.14
C MET A 1 24.15 11.93 -1.73
N ARG A 2 23.29 12.46 -2.62
CA ARG A 2 21.83 12.44 -2.46
C ARG A 2 21.37 11.07 -2.98
N LYS A 3 21.52 9.99 -2.19
CA LYS A 3 20.65 8.82 -2.41
C LYS A 3 19.23 9.40 -2.40
N ASN A 4 18.49 9.23 -3.49
CA ASN A 4 17.28 10.01 -3.76
C ASN A 4 16.36 9.89 -2.54
N ILE A 5 15.99 11.02 -1.93
CA ILE A 5 15.10 11.05 -0.76
C ILE A 5 13.81 10.24 -1.05
N ALA A 6 13.35 10.25 -2.31
CA ALA A 6 12.26 9.42 -2.80
C ALA A 6 12.49 7.90 -2.65
N GLU A 7 13.70 7.41 -2.94
CA GLU A 7 14.05 5.98 -2.76
C GLU A 7 14.01 5.60 -1.28
N GLY A 8 14.58 6.43 -0.40
CA GLY A 8 14.53 6.17 1.05
C GLY A 8 13.13 6.25 1.66
N ILE A 9 12.26 7.12 1.14
CA ILE A 9 10.85 7.21 1.54
C ILE A 9 10.07 5.98 1.08
N SER A 10 10.31 5.48 -0.13
CA SER A 10 9.68 4.25 -0.62
C SER A 10 10.09 3.02 0.20
N ASP A 11 11.37 2.85 0.48
CA ASP A 11 11.87 1.71 1.28
C ASP A 11 11.25 1.72 2.69
N SER A 12 11.24 2.90 3.34
CA SER A 12 10.63 3.03 4.68
C SER A 12 9.10 2.84 4.69
N PHE A 13 8.42 3.16 3.60
CA PHE A 13 6.98 2.89 3.46
C PHE A 13 6.69 1.40 3.33
N GLU A 14 7.47 0.66 2.52
CA GLU A 14 7.30 -0.79 2.40
C GLU A 14 7.57 -1.48 3.75
N ASP A 15 8.62 -1.07 4.47
CA ASP A 15 8.90 -1.58 5.81
C ASP A 15 7.78 -1.28 6.81
N ALA A 16 7.22 -0.06 6.77
CA ALA A 16 6.10 0.32 7.62
C ALA A 16 4.82 -0.48 7.30
N MET A 17 4.53 -0.68 6.02
CA MET A 17 3.40 -1.51 5.57
C MET A 17 3.57 -2.96 6.03
N ASN A 18 4.77 -3.54 5.87
CA ASN A 18 5.06 -4.89 6.33
C ASN A 18 4.88 -5.01 7.85
N SER A 19 5.41 -4.06 8.63
CA SER A 19 5.22 -4.00 10.07
C SER A 19 3.74 -3.89 10.47
N TYR A 20 2.97 -3.09 9.73
CA TYR A 20 1.54 -2.96 9.92
C TYR A 20 0.79 -4.27 9.65
N TYR A 21 1.07 -4.97 8.54
CA TYR A 21 0.47 -6.27 8.25
C TYR A 21 0.82 -7.33 9.29
N GLU A 22 2.03 -7.26 9.85
CA GLU A 22 2.48 -8.16 10.91
C GLU A 22 1.91 -7.81 12.30
N SER A 23 1.25 -6.66 12.44
CA SER A 23 0.69 -6.20 13.70
C SER A 23 -0.42 -7.11 14.23
N ALA A 24 -0.53 -7.19 15.56
CA ALA A 24 -1.52 -8.04 16.22
C ALA A 24 -2.97 -7.67 15.88
N SER A 25 -3.24 -6.37 15.68
CA SER A 25 -4.57 -5.88 15.27
C SER A 25 -4.94 -6.38 13.89
N VAL A 26 -4.04 -6.25 12.91
CA VAL A 26 -4.30 -6.69 11.53
C VAL A 26 -4.46 -8.20 11.47
N LYS A 27 -3.59 -8.96 12.16
CA LYS A 27 -3.73 -10.42 12.27
C LYS A 27 -5.05 -10.84 12.89
N LYS A 28 -5.53 -10.13 13.92
CA LYS A 28 -6.82 -10.40 14.56
C LYS A 28 -8.00 -10.16 13.61
N ASP A 29 -7.96 -9.10 12.82
CA ASP A 29 -9.02 -8.80 11.88
C ASP A 29 -8.98 -9.73 10.66
N ALA A 30 -7.78 -10.05 10.15
CA ALA A 30 -7.58 -11.10 9.15
C ALA A 30 -8.13 -12.45 9.62
N HIS A 31 -7.91 -12.81 10.89
CA HIS A 31 -8.48 -14.04 11.45
C HIS A 31 -10.03 -14.04 11.45
N LYS A 32 -10.66 -12.94 11.89
CA LYS A 32 -12.14 -12.81 11.84
C LYS A 32 -12.68 -12.89 10.42
N PHE A 33 -11.98 -12.25 9.48
CA PHE A 33 -12.32 -12.28 8.07
C PHE A 33 -12.22 -13.71 7.52
N ASN A 34 -11.09 -14.39 7.75
CA ASN A 34 -10.85 -15.76 7.31
C ASN A 34 -11.91 -16.74 7.81
N ILE A 35 -12.36 -16.60 9.07
CA ILE A 35 -13.47 -17.42 9.59
C ILE A 35 -14.72 -17.28 8.70
N LYS A 36 -15.11 -16.05 8.35
CA LYS A 36 -16.29 -15.80 7.51
C LYS A 36 -16.10 -16.30 6.08
N TYR A 37 -14.93 -16.01 5.51
CA TYR A 37 -14.56 -16.44 4.16
C TYR A 37 -14.60 -17.97 4.03
N PHE A 38 -13.89 -18.71 4.89
CA PHE A 38 -13.89 -20.18 4.84
C PHE A 38 -15.26 -20.78 5.20
N HIS A 39 -16.02 -20.15 6.08
CA HIS A 39 -17.39 -20.57 6.39
C HIS A 39 -18.33 -20.46 5.17
N LEU A 40 -18.17 -19.42 4.36
CA LEU A 40 -18.92 -19.25 3.12
C LEU A 40 -18.42 -20.22 2.05
N ARG A 41 -17.09 -20.24 1.82
CA ARG A 41 -16.43 -21.06 0.80
C ARG A 41 -16.81 -22.55 0.89
N ARG A 42 -16.87 -23.13 2.10
CA ARG A 42 -17.25 -24.54 2.30
C ARG A 42 -18.68 -24.90 1.88
N ARG A 43 -19.56 -23.91 1.68
CA ARG A 43 -20.96 -24.10 1.29
C ARG A 43 -21.19 -23.99 -0.21
N LEU A 44 -20.15 -23.62 -0.95
CA LEU A 44 -20.18 -23.36 -2.38
C LEU A 44 -19.71 -24.58 -3.16
N MET A 45 -20.17 -24.70 -4.41
CA MET A 45 -19.65 -25.65 -5.37
C MET A 45 -18.21 -25.30 -5.76
N PRO A 46 -17.39 -26.25 -6.23
CA PRO A 46 -15.98 -25.99 -6.56
C PRO A 46 -15.76 -24.79 -7.49
N GLU A 47 -16.61 -24.61 -8.50
CA GLU A 47 -16.53 -23.49 -9.44
C GLU A 47 -16.83 -22.16 -8.76
N GLU A 48 -17.82 -22.14 -7.86
CA GLU A 48 -18.18 -20.96 -7.06
C GLU A 48 -17.11 -20.64 -6.01
N GLN A 49 -16.41 -21.64 -5.48
CA GLN A 49 -15.25 -21.43 -4.62
C GLN A 49 -14.14 -20.73 -5.40
N ALA A 50 -13.83 -21.19 -6.61
CA ALA A 50 -12.81 -20.56 -7.45
C ALA A 50 -13.15 -19.10 -7.78
N MET A 51 -14.42 -18.81 -8.12
CA MET A 51 -14.88 -17.43 -8.33
C MET A 51 -14.78 -16.59 -7.06
N LEU A 52 -15.13 -17.13 -5.89
CA LEU A 52 -15.00 -16.42 -4.62
C LEU A 52 -13.53 -16.10 -4.32
N ASP A 53 -12.63 -17.05 -4.54
CA ASP A 53 -11.19 -16.90 -4.34
C ASP A 53 -10.61 -15.82 -5.27
N GLU A 54 -11.06 -15.79 -6.53
CA GLU A 54 -10.69 -14.78 -7.52
C GLU A 54 -11.18 -13.38 -7.13
N ILE A 55 -12.44 -13.24 -6.70
CA ILE A 55 -13.01 -11.95 -6.26
C ILE A 55 -12.19 -11.34 -5.13
N PHE A 56 -11.78 -12.13 -4.14
CA PHE A 56 -10.98 -11.62 -3.03
C PHE A 56 -9.55 -11.30 -3.44
N THR A 57 -8.96 -12.11 -4.32
CA THR A 57 -7.62 -11.85 -4.88
C THR A 57 -7.60 -10.53 -5.67
N ASP A 58 -8.62 -10.30 -6.50
CA ASP A 58 -8.74 -9.07 -7.30
C ASP A 58 -9.01 -7.85 -6.43
N ALA A 59 -9.83 -7.99 -5.38
CA ALA A 59 -10.08 -6.92 -4.43
C ALA A 59 -8.79 -6.50 -3.69
N GLU A 60 -8.01 -7.45 -3.19
CA GLU A 60 -6.73 -7.19 -2.52
C GLU A 60 -5.74 -6.52 -3.47
N ARG A 61 -5.61 -7.03 -4.71
CA ARG A 61 -4.74 -6.42 -5.72
C ARG A 61 -5.15 -4.98 -6.03
N SER A 62 -6.45 -4.74 -6.19
CA SER A 62 -6.98 -3.40 -6.46
C SER A 62 -6.69 -2.42 -5.32
N GLU A 63 -6.81 -2.86 -4.06
CA GLU A 63 -6.49 -2.03 -2.90
C GLU A 63 -4.99 -1.70 -2.81
N HIS A 64 -4.14 -2.70 -3.00
CA HIS A 64 -2.68 -2.50 -3.00
C HIS A 64 -2.24 -1.55 -4.12
N ASP A 65 -2.79 -1.70 -5.32
CA ASP A 65 -2.50 -0.80 -6.44
C ASP A 65 -2.95 0.63 -6.16
N ALA A 66 -4.15 0.81 -5.59
CA ALA A 66 -4.67 2.12 -5.23
C ALA A 66 -3.77 2.80 -4.18
N THR A 67 -3.36 2.05 -3.15
CA THR A 67 -2.49 2.53 -2.07
C THR A 67 -1.13 2.95 -2.61
N ARG A 68 -0.50 2.12 -3.45
CA ARG A 68 0.79 2.43 -4.09
C ARG A 68 0.71 3.66 -4.98
N LYS A 69 -0.35 3.81 -5.77
CA LYS A 69 -0.58 4.99 -6.62
C LYS A 69 -0.77 6.26 -5.79
N ALA A 70 -1.58 6.18 -4.72
CA ALA A 70 -1.80 7.30 -3.81
C ALA A 70 -0.51 7.74 -3.12
N PHE A 71 0.30 6.79 -2.64
CA PHE A 71 1.60 7.06 -2.03
C PHE A 71 2.58 7.71 -3.01
N SER A 72 2.74 7.12 -4.20
CA SER A 72 3.61 7.66 -5.26
C SER A 72 3.21 9.10 -5.61
N ARG A 73 1.91 9.35 -5.76
CA ARG A 73 1.39 10.70 -6.02
C ARG A 73 1.69 11.67 -4.89
N GLY A 74 1.60 11.23 -3.63
CA GLY A 74 1.97 12.01 -2.46
C GLY A 74 3.44 12.43 -2.46
N ILE A 75 4.36 11.51 -2.81
CA ILE A 75 5.79 11.82 -2.96
C ILE A 75 6.01 12.88 -4.03
N GLU A 76 5.41 12.71 -5.22
CA GLU A 76 5.54 13.68 -6.32
C GLU A 76 5.11 15.09 -5.90
N ILE A 77 3.97 15.20 -5.23
CA ILE A 77 3.47 16.48 -4.72
C ILE A 77 4.46 17.06 -3.71
N GLY A 78 4.92 16.28 -2.74
CA GLY A 78 5.88 16.73 -1.73
C GLY A 78 7.19 17.26 -2.34
N ILE A 79 7.76 16.53 -3.31
CA ILE A 79 8.97 16.96 -4.04
C ILE A 79 8.72 18.26 -4.80
N SER A 80 7.56 18.39 -5.46
CA SER A 80 7.23 19.62 -6.21
C SER A 80 7.11 20.84 -5.30
N MET A 81 6.57 20.67 -4.08
CA MET A 81 6.46 21.73 -3.09
C MET A 81 7.83 22.12 -2.53
N GLU A 82 8.70 21.16 -2.20
CA GLU A 82 10.07 21.44 -1.73
C GLU A 82 10.86 22.27 -2.76
N ARG A 83 10.74 21.94 -4.06
CA ARG A 83 11.38 22.71 -5.14
C ARG A 83 10.85 24.14 -5.27
N SER A 84 9.57 24.36 -4.98
CA SER A 84 8.97 25.71 -5.01
C SER A 84 9.32 26.57 -3.80
N ILE A 85 9.81 25.97 -2.71
CA ILE A 85 10.15 26.67 -1.46
C ILE A 85 11.64 27.04 -1.39
N GLN A 86 12.52 26.38 -2.16
CA GLN A 86 13.93 26.80 -2.25
C GLN A 86 14.00 28.20 -2.90
N PRO A 87 14.43 29.25 -2.16
CA PRO A 87 14.62 30.55 -2.76
C PRO A 87 15.75 30.44 -3.78
N GLU A 88 15.61 31.12 -4.92
CA GLU A 88 16.75 31.44 -5.78
C GLU A 88 17.84 32.03 -4.89
N THR A 89 18.89 31.25 -4.65
CA THR A 89 20.10 31.78 -4.03
C THR A 89 20.67 32.72 -5.07
N GLU A 90 20.66 34.00 -4.75
CA GLU A 90 21.04 35.12 -5.61
C GLU A 90 22.36 34.83 -6.35
N PRO A 91 22.50 35.25 -7.62
CA PRO A 91 23.81 35.22 -8.27
C PRO A 91 24.71 36.24 -7.58
N GLU A 92 25.79 35.77 -6.96
CA GLU A 92 26.89 36.64 -6.53
C GLU A 92 27.42 37.40 -7.75
N CYS A 93 27.31 38.73 -7.71
CA CYS A 93 28.00 39.69 -8.57
C CYS A 93 29.10 40.39 -7.77
#